data_AF-A0A917JCK6-F1
#
_entry.id   AF-A0A917JCK6-F1
#
_cell.length_a   1.000
_cell.length_b   1.000
_cell.length_c   1.000
_cell.angle_alpha   90.00
_cell.angle_beta   90.00
_cell.angle_gamma   90.00
#
_symmetry.space_group_name_H-M   'P 1'
#
loop_
_entity.id
_entity.type
_entity.pdbx_description
1 polymer ?
#
loop_
_entity_poly.entity_id
_entity_poly.type
_entity_poly.pdbx_seq_one_letter_code
_entity_poly.pdbx_strand_id
1 'polypeptide(L)'
;MFLRKLPNGLDVLVVEDNSVPLATVMITSKNGSYTETPAFNGLSHLYEHMFFKANKDYKSQEEFMDRVSELGIDFNGSTTFENVDYFFTLPKFNLKDGLKFMNSAIRYPKFDAKEMARENIVVDGEFQRQESSPGYALSEAMDRHLWGDLYSRKNPIGNHNVIRNAVPAQMDSIKNKYYYPNNCLLTVAGDVLHEDVFKQVTAIYGSWKSSDFDPFKKWPIPEIKPLQKIDNFFVVSNLTQVPVLEITWIGPDTRTDIPATYAADVFSYILNQNSSRLSQSLVQSGLALQANIGYLTLSHSGPITLFVVPNPSKISECLAEVKRQIALFDADDYVSNEQIETAKLKLGIRQTEEAEVTTDFVKTLSFWWASASIDYFTTYQENLKKVSRANLQEYVRKYIKNKPYCAGLLVNPQLRSQVPAEFVASK
;
A
#
# COMPACT_ATOMS: atom_id res chain seq x y z
N MET A 1 6.65 -21.83 7.54
CA MET A 1 6.38 -21.21 6.23
C MET A 1 7.24 -21.91 5.19
N PHE A 2 6.64 -22.27 4.04
CA PHE A 2 7.29 -23.06 2.99
C PHE A 2 7.02 -22.42 1.63
N LEU A 3 8.06 -21.95 0.95
CA LEU A 3 7.96 -21.32 -0.37
C LEU A 3 8.45 -22.29 -1.46
N ARG A 4 7.70 -22.40 -2.56
CA ARG A 4 8.06 -23.20 -3.73
C ARG A 4 7.64 -22.48 -5.01
N LYS A 5 8.54 -22.41 -5.98
CA LYS A 5 8.22 -21.98 -7.34
C LYS A 5 7.88 -23.18 -8.22
N LEU A 6 6.72 -23.17 -8.88
CA LEU A 6 6.34 -24.18 -9.86
C LEU A 6 7.05 -23.97 -11.22
N PRO A 7 7.14 -25.00 -12.08
CA PRO A 7 7.76 -24.86 -13.40
C PRO A 7 7.11 -23.82 -14.32
N ASN A 8 5.83 -23.50 -14.13
CA ASN A 8 5.13 -22.44 -14.86
C ASN A 8 5.36 -21.03 -14.29
N GLY A 9 6.20 -20.91 -13.25
CA GLY A 9 6.58 -19.65 -12.63
C GLY A 9 5.72 -19.20 -11.45
N LEU A 10 4.62 -19.90 -11.14
CA LEU A 10 3.79 -19.58 -9.97
C LEU A 10 4.59 -19.77 -8.68
N ASP A 11 4.70 -18.69 -7.89
CA ASP A 11 5.17 -18.79 -6.52
C ASP A 11 4.04 -19.35 -5.64
N VAL A 12 4.35 -20.34 -4.80
CA VAL A 12 3.41 -20.98 -3.89
C VAL A 12 3.97 -20.93 -2.48
N LEU A 13 3.25 -20.25 -1.58
CA LEU A 13 3.62 -20.09 -0.19
C LEU A 13 2.65 -20.84 0.71
N VAL A 14 3.16 -21.66 1.62
CA VAL A 14 2.35 -22.36 2.61
C VAL A 14 2.72 -21.94 4.02
N VAL A 15 1.73 -21.51 4.81
CA VAL A 15 1.87 -21.20 6.22
C VAL A 15 1.04 -22.19 7.03
N GLU A 16 1.69 -23.17 7.64
CA GLU A 16 1.01 -24.15 8.47
C GLU A 16 0.65 -23.54 9.83
N ASP A 17 -0.63 -23.62 10.19
CA ASP A 17 -1.18 -23.21 11.48
C ASP A 17 -2.37 -24.12 11.83
N ASN A 18 -2.14 -25.10 12.72
CA ASN A 18 -3.15 -26.09 13.09
C ASN A 18 -4.05 -25.65 14.27
N SER A 19 -4.07 -24.35 14.61
CA SER A 19 -4.83 -23.82 15.75
C SER A 19 -6.35 -23.96 15.57
N VAL A 20 -6.85 -23.84 14.34
CA VAL A 20 -8.27 -24.00 13.98
C VAL A 20 -8.43 -24.76 12.66
N PRO A 21 -9.50 -25.54 12.45
CA PRO A 21 -9.68 -26.37 11.25
C PRO A 21 -10.13 -25.58 10.01
N LEU A 22 -9.51 -24.42 9.78
CA LEU A 22 -9.76 -23.51 8.66
C LEU A 22 -8.51 -23.41 7.77
N ALA A 23 -8.72 -23.06 6.51
CA ALA A 23 -7.66 -22.71 5.58
C ALA A 23 -8.02 -21.43 4.82
N THR A 24 -7.05 -20.53 4.71
CA THR A 24 -7.10 -19.33 3.87
C THR A 24 -6.36 -19.60 2.57
N VAL A 25 -7.00 -19.30 1.44
CA VAL A 25 -6.39 -19.31 0.11
C VAL A 25 -6.37 -17.89 -0.39
N MET A 26 -5.20 -17.42 -0.80
CA MET A 26 -5.02 -16.08 -1.36
C MET A 26 -4.18 -16.13 -2.62
N ILE A 27 -4.59 -15.42 -3.66
CA ILE A 27 -3.76 -15.17 -4.83
C ILE A 27 -3.48 -13.69 -4.95
N THR A 28 -2.20 -13.35 -5.04
CA THR A 28 -1.70 -11.99 -5.17
C THR A 28 -1.09 -11.81 -6.54
N SER A 29 -1.41 -10.73 -7.23
CA SER A 29 -0.75 -10.33 -8.47
C SER A 29 0.09 -9.07 -8.24
N LYS A 30 1.30 -9.02 -8.81
CA LYS A 30 2.04 -7.75 -8.92
C LYS A 30 1.32 -6.88 -9.95
N ASN A 31 0.37 -6.11 -9.46
CA ASN A 31 -0.54 -5.24 -10.19
C ASN A 31 -1.05 -4.16 -9.21
N GLY A 32 -1.92 -3.25 -9.62
CA GLY A 32 -2.37 -2.15 -8.76
C GLY A 32 -2.11 -0.82 -9.43
N SER A 33 -2.30 0.28 -8.71
CA SER A 33 -2.27 1.61 -9.33
C SER A 33 -0.96 1.89 -10.05
N TYR A 34 0.17 1.42 -9.53
CA TYR A 34 1.49 1.66 -10.15
C TYR A 34 1.61 1.16 -11.60
N THR A 35 0.78 0.22 -12.03
CA THR A 35 0.74 -0.27 -13.42
C THR A 35 -0.12 0.57 -14.36
N GLU A 36 -0.94 1.47 -13.82
CA GLU A 36 -1.98 2.17 -14.54
C GLU A 36 -1.44 3.40 -15.27
N THR A 37 -1.89 3.58 -16.51
CA THR A 37 -1.79 4.87 -17.20
C THR A 37 -3.01 5.72 -16.84
N PRO A 38 -3.04 7.02 -17.18
CA PRO A 38 -4.24 7.83 -16.96
C PRO A 38 -5.52 7.23 -17.57
N ALA A 39 -5.43 6.49 -18.67
CA ALA A 39 -6.57 5.83 -19.32
C ALA A 39 -7.05 4.55 -18.59
N PHE A 40 -6.30 4.09 -17.57
CA PHE A 40 -6.59 2.90 -16.77
C PHE A 40 -6.70 3.21 -15.27
N ASN A 41 -6.74 4.49 -14.89
CA ASN A 41 -6.67 4.86 -13.48
C ASN A 41 -7.92 4.43 -12.69
N GLY A 42 -7.75 3.53 -11.72
CA GLY A 42 -8.80 2.87 -10.93
C GLY A 42 -9.23 1.52 -11.48
N LEU A 43 -8.70 1.09 -12.62
CA LEU A 43 -9.18 -0.13 -13.28
C LEU A 43 -8.62 -1.41 -12.66
N SER A 44 -7.53 -1.36 -11.87
CA SER A 44 -7.10 -2.51 -11.07
C SER A 44 -8.09 -2.81 -9.95
N HIS A 45 -8.62 -1.76 -9.30
CA HIS A 45 -9.67 -1.90 -8.29
C HIS A 45 -11.00 -2.34 -8.89
N LEU A 46 -11.40 -1.78 -10.05
CA LEU A 46 -12.59 -2.29 -10.75
C LEU A 46 -12.41 -3.75 -11.22
N TYR A 47 -11.21 -4.12 -11.68
CA TYR A 47 -10.90 -5.52 -12.00
C TYR A 47 -11.09 -6.41 -10.77
N GLU A 48 -10.72 -5.93 -9.59
CA GLU A 48 -10.93 -6.64 -8.34
C GLU A 48 -12.41 -6.94 -8.08
N HIS A 49 -13.30 -5.96 -8.24
CA HIS A 49 -14.74 -6.18 -8.15
C HIS A 49 -15.23 -7.22 -9.16
N MET A 50 -14.72 -7.15 -10.39
CA MET A 50 -15.10 -8.07 -11.47
C MET A 50 -14.54 -9.49 -11.28
N PHE A 51 -13.51 -9.67 -10.45
CA PHE A 51 -12.93 -10.98 -10.14
C PHE A 51 -13.93 -11.89 -9.42
N PHE A 52 -14.76 -11.31 -8.55
CA PHE A 52 -15.77 -12.02 -7.77
C PHE A 52 -17.11 -12.20 -8.50
N LYS A 53 -17.07 -12.16 -9.85
CA LYS A 53 -18.23 -12.27 -10.73
C LYS A 53 -18.16 -13.54 -11.59
N ALA A 54 -19.01 -13.58 -12.62
CA ALA A 54 -19.09 -14.69 -13.56
C ALA A 54 -17.71 -15.05 -14.17
N ASN A 55 -17.42 -16.34 -14.18
CA ASN A 55 -16.22 -16.94 -14.77
C ASN A 55 -16.61 -18.20 -15.57
N LYS A 56 -15.62 -19.03 -15.93
CA LYS A 56 -15.86 -20.23 -16.76
C LYS A 56 -16.78 -21.24 -16.07
N ASP A 57 -16.55 -21.45 -14.78
CA ASP A 57 -17.18 -22.52 -14.01
C ASP A 57 -18.49 -22.04 -13.35
N TYR A 58 -18.58 -20.76 -12.98
CA TYR A 58 -19.77 -20.11 -12.42
C TYR A 58 -20.22 -19.00 -13.35
N LYS A 59 -21.31 -19.19 -14.08
CA LYS A 59 -21.66 -18.38 -15.25
C LYS A 59 -22.47 -17.13 -14.93
N SER A 60 -22.85 -16.93 -13.68
CA SER A 60 -23.57 -15.76 -13.16
C SER A 60 -23.08 -15.41 -11.75
N GLN A 61 -23.37 -14.20 -11.28
CA GLN A 61 -23.16 -13.84 -9.88
C GLN A 61 -23.85 -14.79 -8.90
N GLU A 62 -25.06 -15.25 -9.23
CA GLU A 62 -25.84 -16.17 -8.39
C GLU A 62 -25.11 -17.51 -8.23
N GLU A 63 -24.69 -18.14 -9.33
CA GLU A 63 -23.92 -19.40 -9.28
C GLU A 63 -22.59 -19.25 -8.50
N PHE A 64 -21.94 -18.07 -8.61
CA PHE A 64 -20.73 -17.77 -7.85
C PHE A 64 -21.00 -17.73 -6.34
N MET A 65 -22.07 -17.01 -5.93
CA MET A 65 -22.45 -16.87 -4.52
C MET A 65 -23.02 -18.14 -3.92
N ASP A 66 -23.72 -18.95 -4.70
CA ASP A 66 -24.18 -20.28 -4.30
C ASP A 66 -22.97 -21.16 -3.96
N ARG A 67 -21.95 -21.16 -4.83
CA ARG A 67 -20.73 -21.93 -4.56
C ARG A 67 -19.96 -21.43 -3.33
N VAL A 68 -19.90 -20.12 -3.13
CA VAL A 68 -19.34 -19.50 -1.92
C VAL A 68 -20.04 -20.06 -0.68
N SER A 69 -21.37 -20.09 -0.70
CA SER A 69 -22.20 -20.59 0.41
C SER A 69 -22.01 -22.09 0.64
N GLU A 70 -22.00 -22.90 -0.42
CA GLU A 70 -21.75 -24.36 -0.36
C GLU A 70 -20.39 -24.69 0.27
N LEU A 71 -19.36 -23.91 -0.05
CA LEU A 71 -18.00 -24.13 0.46
C LEU A 71 -17.78 -23.55 1.86
N GLY A 72 -18.71 -22.74 2.37
CA GLY A 72 -18.53 -22.00 3.62
C GLY A 72 -17.41 -20.98 3.52
N ILE A 73 -17.31 -20.31 2.35
CA ILE A 73 -16.28 -19.31 2.07
C ILE A 73 -16.66 -17.96 2.71
N ASP A 74 -15.71 -17.37 3.44
CA ASP A 74 -15.68 -15.95 3.76
C ASP A 74 -14.56 -15.30 2.92
N PHE A 75 -14.90 -14.34 2.06
CA PHE A 75 -13.98 -13.82 1.03
C PHE A 75 -13.91 -12.30 1.01
N ASN A 76 -12.79 -11.79 0.52
CA ASN A 76 -12.61 -10.37 0.24
C ASN A 76 -11.46 -10.16 -0.78
N GLY A 77 -11.30 -8.93 -1.24
CA GLY A 77 -10.19 -8.49 -2.06
C GLY A 77 -9.56 -7.22 -1.50
N SER A 78 -8.39 -6.87 -2.01
CA SER A 78 -7.81 -5.55 -1.79
C SER A 78 -6.85 -5.16 -2.90
N THR A 79 -6.97 -3.92 -3.36
CA THR A 79 -6.09 -3.29 -4.35
C THR A 79 -5.28 -2.20 -3.68
N THR A 80 -3.95 -2.27 -3.81
CA THR A 80 -3.01 -1.27 -3.28
C THR A 80 -2.24 -0.56 -4.41
N PHE A 81 -1.16 0.13 -4.05
CA PHE A 81 -0.22 0.69 -5.00
C PHE A 81 0.43 -0.38 -5.88
N GLU A 82 0.86 -1.51 -5.30
CA GLU A 82 1.77 -2.46 -5.98
C GLU A 82 1.30 -3.92 -6.00
N ASN A 83 0.20 -4.22 -5.33
CA ASN A 83 -0.44 -5.53 -5.40
C ASN A 83 -1.97 -5.46 -5.48
N VAL A 84 -2.55 -6.53 -6.02
CA VAL A 84 -3.97 -6.86 -5.88
C VAL A 84 -4.09 -8.25 -5.28
N ASP A 85 -4.80 -8.35 -4.16
CA ASP A 85 -5.02 -9.59 -3.41
C ASP A 85 -6.46 -10.05 -3.55
N TYR A 86 -6.64 -11.35 -3.76
CA TYR A 86 -7.92 -12.04 -3.73
C TYR A 86 -7.82 -13.17 -2.74
N PHE A 87 -8.67 -13.18 -1.71
CA PHE A 87 -8.57 -14.20 -0.67
C PHE A 87 -9.91 -14.66 -0.15
N PHE A 88 -9.88 -15.86 0.41
CA PHE A 88 -10.97 -16.38 1.21
C PHE A 88 -10.49 -17.37 2.26
N THR A 89 -11.29 -17.55 3.29
CA THR A 89 -11.15 -18.56 4.33
C THR A 89 -12.31 -19.54 4.26
N LEU A 90 -12.03 -20.83 4.46
CA LEU A 90 -13.01 -21.92 4.45
C LEU A 90 -12.64 -23.05 5.42
N PRO A 91 -13.56 -23.97 5.73
CA PRO A 91 -13.23 -25.20 6.44
C PRO A 91 -12.20 -26.04 5.68
N LYS A 92 -11.17 -26.57 6.36
CA LYS A 92 -10.02 -27.23 5.71
C LYS A 92 -10.39 -28.40 4.79
N PHE A 93 -11.47 -29.12 5.09
CA PHE A 93 -11.93 -30.26 4.28
C PHE A 93 -12.41 -29.84 2.88
N ASN A 94 -12.74 -28.56 2.68
CA ASN A 94 -13.12 -27.98 1.40
C ASN A 94 -11.92 -27.40 0.61
N LEU A 95 -10.68 -27.46 1.13
CA LEU A 95 -9.50 -26.80 0.55
C LEU A 95 -9.30 -27.10 -0.93
N LYS A 96 -9.41 -28.38 -1.33
CA LYS A 96 -9.23 -28.80 -2.74
C LYS A 96 -10.21 -28.09 -3.67
N ASP A 97 -11.45 -27.94 -3.22
CA ASP A 97 -12.49 -27.28 -3.99
C ASP A 97 -12.36 -25.76 -3.96
N GLY A 98 -11.91 -25.18 -2.84
CA GLY A 98 -11.49 -23.78 -2.76
C GLY A 98 -10.37 -23.46 -3.76
N LEU A 99 -9.34 -24.31 -3.86
CA LEU A 99 -8.26 -24.14 -4.84
C LEU A 99 -8.79 -24.17 -6.28
N LYS A 100 -9.77 -25.02 -6.61
CA LYS A 100 -10.41 -25.01 -7.94
C LYS A 100 -11.22 -23.74 -8.17
N PHE A 101 -11.97 -23.30 -7.16
CA PHE A 101 -12.77 -22.08 -7.19
C PHE A 101 -11.90 -20.86 -7.52
N MET A 102 -10.79 -20.68 -6.78
CA MET A 102 -9.81 -19.62 -7.04
C MET A 102 -9.19 -19.75 -8.44
N ASN A 103 -8.84 -20.97 -8.87
CA ASN A 103 -8.27 -21.22 -10.20
C ASN A 103 -9.23 -20.81 -11.34
N SER A 104 -10.54 -20.98 -11.18
CA SER A 104 -11.51 -20.53 -12.20
C SER A 104 -11.56 -19.00 -12.28
N ALA A 105 -11.65 -18.33 -11.14
CA ALA A 105 -11.76 -16.88 -11.05
C ALA A 105 -10.52 -16.16 -11.62
N ILE A 106 -9.31 -16.61 -11.27
CA ILE A 106 -8.07 -15.96 -11.73
C ILE A 106 -7.78 -16.18 -13.23
N ARG A 107 -8.06 -17.38 -13.75
CA ARG A 107 -7.68 -17.73 -15.14
C ARG A 107 -8.74 -17.35 -16.16
N TYR A 108 -10.01 -17.43 -15.78
CA TYR A 108 -11.13 -17.38 -16.72
C TYR A 108 -12.28 -16.46 -16.28
N PRO A 109 -12.01 -15.22 -15.83
CA PRO A 109 -13.08 -14.24 -15.63
C PRO A 109 -13.74 -13.91 -16.99
N LYS A 110 -15.05 -13.65 -16.97
CA LYS A 110 -15.82 -13.33 -18.20
C LYS A 110 -15.98 -11.84 -18.48
N PHE A 111 -15.90 -10.99 -17.46
CA PHE A 111 -16.13 -9.54 -17.56
C PHE A 111 -17.43 -9.20 -18.30
N ASP A 112 -18.57 -9.76 -17.86
CA ASP A 112 -19.87 -9.49 -18.49
C ASP A 112 -20.17 -7.98 -18.49
N ALA A 113 -20.55 -7.45 -19.64
CA ALA A 113 -20.73 -6.01 -19.83
C ALA A 113 -21.89 -5.43 -18.98
N LYS A 114 -22.94 -6.22 -18.72
CA LYS A 114 -24.08 -5.75 -17.90
C LYS A 114 -23.72 -5.76 -16.42
N GLU A 115 -23.01 -6.78 -15.96
CA GLU A 115 -22.48 -6.83 -14.58
C GLU A 115 -21.48 -5.68 -14.36
N MET A 116 -20.56 -5.48 -15.31
CA MET A 116 -19.57 -4.41 -15.23
C MET A 116 -20.22 -3.02 -15.20
N ALA A 117 -21.24 -2.75 -16.02
CA ALA A 117 -21.94 -1.47 -15.98
C ALA A 117 -22.57 -1.15 -14.60
N ARG A 118 -22.94 -2.17 -13.82
CA ARG A 118 -23.42 -2.00 -12.44
C ARG A 118 -22.26 -1.74 -11.49
N GLU A 119 -21.18 -2.52 -11.58
CA GLU A 119 -20.00 -2.36 -10.73
C GLU A 119 -19.28 -1.02 -10.96
N ASN A 120 -19.27 -0.50 -12.19
CA ASN A 120 -18.74 0.84 -12.47
C ASN A 120 -19.40 1.90 -11.58
N ILE A 121 -20.71 1.79 -11.32
CA ILE A 121 -21.47 2.73 -10.47
C ILE A 121 -21.12 2.49 -9.00
N VAL A 122 -20.97 1.23 -8.59
CA VAL A 122 -20.60 0.87 -7.20
C VAL A 122 -19.22 1.45 -6.86
N VAL A 123 -18.20 1.13 -7.65
CA VAL A 123 -16.82 1.61 -7.45
C VAL A 123 -16.75 3.14 -7.49
N ASP A 124 -17.47 3.77 -8.40
CA ASP A 124 -17.58 5.23 -8.46
C ASP A 124 -18.24 5.83 -7.21
N GLY A 125 -19.24 5.15 -6.63
CA GLY A 125 -19.84 5.53 -5.34
C GLY A 125 -18.89 5.36 -4.16
N GLU A 126 -17.99 4.37 -4.19
CA GLU A 126 -16.93 4.25 -3.19
C GLU A 126 -15.93 5.39 -3.28
N PHE A 127 -15.59 5.81 -4.50
CA PHE A 127 -14.77 7.00 -4.71
C PHE A 127 -15.48 8.23 -4.12
N GLN A 128 -16.76 8.47 -4.45
CA GLN A 128 -17.51 9.60 -3.86
C GLN A 128 -17.54 9.58 -2.32
N ARG A 129 -17.62 8.38 -1.73
CA ARG A 129 -17.53 8.22 -0.28
C ARG A 129 -16.15 8.66 0.25
N GLN A 130 -15.05 8.33 -0.43
CA GLN A 130 -13.73 8.83 -0.07
C GLN A 130 -13.65 10.36 -0.18
N GLU A 131 -14.20 10.95 -1.25
CA GLU A 131 -14.23 12.41 -1.46
C GLU A 131 -14.94 13.17 -0.33
N SER A 132 -15.89 12.52 0.35
CA SER A 132 -16.61 13.11 1.49
C SER A 132 -15.77 13.24 2.77
N SER A 133 -14.54 12.67 2.78
CA SER A 133 -13.65 12.71 3.93
C SER A 133 -12.98 14.08 4.08
N PRO A 134 -12.88 14.65 5.30
CA PRO A 134 -12.30 15.98 5.50
C PRO A 134 -10.88 16.18 4.95
N GLY A 135 -10.05 15.13 4.97
CA GLY A 135 -8.66 15.16 4.50
C GLY A 135 -8.49 14.89 3.01
N TYR A 136 -9.54 14.45 2.29
CA TYR A 136 -9.40 14.00 0.90
C TYR A 136 -8.86 15.10 -0.01
N ALA A 137 -9.39 16.32 0.09
CA ALA A 137 -8.96 17.44 -0.76
C ALA A 137 -7.46 17.80 -0.57
N LEU A 138 -6.91 17.60 0.63
CA LEU A 138 -5.48 17.77 0.87
C LEU A 138 -4.69 16.61 0.26
N SER A 139 -5.10 15.37 0.53
CA SER A 139 -4.44 14.17 0.00
C SER A 139 -4.38 14.18 -1.53
N GLU A 140 -5.49 14.49 -2.19
CA GLU A 140 -5.56 14.57 -3.65
C GLU A 140 -4.59 15.63 -4.19
N ALA A 141 -4.59 16.83 -3.60
CA ALA A 141 -3.68 17.89 -4.00
C ALA A 141 -2.21 17.49 -3.75
N MET A 142 -1.90 16.91 -2.58
CA MET A 142 -0.56 16.43 -2.24
C MET A 142 -0.05 15.42 -3.27
N ASP A 143 -0.85 14.41 -3.60
CA ASP A 143 -0.48 13.38 -4.56
C ASP A 143 -0.31 13.94 -5.97
N ARG A 144 -1.17 14.89 -6.41
CA ARG A 144 -1.02 15.53 -7.72
C ARG A 144 0.27 16.34 -7.82
N HIS A 145 0.60 17.11 -6.78
CA HIS A 145 1.82 17.91 -6.73
C HIS A 145 3.08 17.04 -6.59
N LEU A 146 3.02 15.96 -5.81
CA LEU A 146 4.14 15.07 -5.55
C LEU A 146 4.48 14.18 -6.75
N TRP A 147 3.46 13.58 -7.37
CA TRP A 147 3.64 12.56 -8.40
C TRP A 147 3.48 13.08 -9.83
N GLY A 148 2.88 14.26 -10.02
CA GLY A 148 2.71 14.92 -11.32
C GLY A 148 2.07 14.00 -12.37
N ASP A 149 2.75 13.83 -13.51
CA ASP A 149 2.29 12.97 -14.61
C ASP A 149 2.13 11.49 -14.21
N LEU A 150 2.75 11.06 -13.11
CA LEU A 150 2.64 9.71 -12.57
C LEU A 150 1.56 9.58 -11.50
N TYR A 151 0.72 10.60 -11.28
CA TYR A 151 -0.38 10.56 -10.30
C TYR A 151 -1.26 9.31 -10.41
N SER A 152 -1.64 8.90 -11.63
CA SER A 152 -2.44 7.67 -11.83
C SER A 152 -1.77 6.40 -11.26
N ARG A 153 -0.44 6.42 -11.13
CA ARG A 153 0.37 5.31 -10.59
C ARG A 153 0.44 5.30 -9.06
N LYS A 154 -0.17 6.29 -8.43
CA LYS A 154 -0.23 6.47 -6.97
C LYS A 154 -1.67 6.75 -6.52
N ASN A 155 -2.66 6.43 -7.34
CA ASN A 155 -4.06 6.68 -7.07
C ASN A 155 -4.90 5.41 -7.26
N PRO A 156 -4.93 4.48 -6.28
CA PRO A 156 -5.72 3.25 -6.35
C PRO A 156 -7.23 3.47 -6.50
N ILE A 157 -7.78 4.54 -5.92
CA ILE A 157 -9.22 4.82 -6.00
C ILE A 157 -9.64 5.25 -7.40
N GLY A 158 -8.73 5.87 -8.16
CA GLY A 158 -8.85 6.05 -9.60
C GLY A 158 -9.45 7.37 -10.06
N ASN A 159 -10.07 7.35 -11.24
CA ASN A 159 -10.68 8.51 -11.86
C ASN A 159 -12.15 8.23 -12.22
N HIS A 160 -13.08 9.09 -11.77
CA HIS A 160 -14.52 8.95 -12.02
C HIS A 160 -14.85 8.68 -13.50
N ASN A 161 -14.25 9.45 -14.42
CA ASN A 161 -14.55 9.33 -15.84
C ASN A 161 -14.01 8.01 -16.42
N VAL A 162 -12.85 7.56 -15.97
CA VAL A 162 -12.27 6.28 -16.41
C VAL A 162 -13.10 5.10 -15.88
N ILE A 163 -13.47 5.13 -14.61
CA ILE A 163 -14.23 4.06 -13.94
C ILE A 163 -15.62 3.95 -14.54
N ARG A 164 -16.37 5.06 -14.65
CA ARG A 164 -17.74 5.04 -15.18
C ARG A 164 -17.84 4.52 -16.61
N ASN A 165 -16.84 4.82 -17.43
CA ASN A 165 -16.80 4.44 -18.85
C ASN A 165 -15.97 3.19 -19.13
N ALA A 166 -15.56 2.46 -18.08
CA ALA A 166 -14.76 1.27 -18.25
C ALA A 166 -15.51 0.18 -19.03
N VAL A 167 -14.80 -0.54 -19.91
CA VAL A 167 -15.35 -1.60 -20.77
C VAL A 167 -14.60 -2.92 -20.61
N PRO A 168 -15.24 -4.08 -20.93
CA PRO A 168 -14.60 -5.40 -20.77
C PRO A 168 -13.23 -5.54 -21.46
N ALA A 169 -13.06 -4.90 -22.62
CA ALA A 169 -11.79 -4.92 -23.35
C ALA A 169 -10.60 -4.34 -22.54
N GLN A 170 -10.84 -3.41 -21.61
CA GLN A 170 -9.81 -2.91 -20.71
C GLN A 170 -9.45 -3.93 -19.63
N MET A 171 -10.43 -4.68 -19.10
CA MET A 171 -10.19 -5.77 -18.16
C MET A 171 -9.38 -6.90 -18.83
N ASP A 172 -9.72 -7.25 -20.07
CA ASP A 172 -8.94 -8.20 -20.87
C ASP A 172 -7.51 -7.71 -21.11
N SER A 173 -7.31 -6.41 -21.35
CA SER A 173 -5.98 -5.81 -21.49
C SER A 173 -5.16 -5.93 -20.20
N ILE A 174 -5.76 -5.67 -19.03
CA ILE A 174 -5.12 -5.85 -17.73
C ILE A 174 -4.76 -7.33 -17.51
N LYS A 175 -5.72 -8.23 -17.73
CA LYS A 175 -5.53 -9.68 -17.62
C LYS A 175 -4.35 -10.17 -18.45
N ASN A 176 -4.32 -9.80 -19.73
CA ASN A 176 -3.30 -10.20 -20.70
C ASN A 176 -1.94 -9.53 -20.48
N LYS A 177 -1.82 -8.61 -19.51
CA LYS A 177 -0.54 -8.05 -19.07
C LYS A 177 -0.03 -8.70 -17.80
N TYR A 178 -0.87 -8.79 -16.77
CA TYR A 178 -0.39 -9.02 -15.41
C TYR A 178 -0.90 -10.32 -14.77
N TYR A 179 -1.89 -11.00 -15.35
CA TYR A 179 -2.53 -12.17 -14.74
C TYR A 179 -1.99 -13.48 -15.33
N TYR A 180 -0.73 -13.76 -14.99
CA TYR A 180 0.00 -14.97 -15.35
C TYR A 180 0.67 -15.59 -14.13
N PRO A 181 0.91 -16.91 -14.12
CA PRO A 181 1.49 -17.58 -12.95
C PRO A 181 2.84 -16.97 -12.54
N ASN A 182 3.71 -16.63 -13.50
CA ASN A 182 5.01 -16.01 -13.24
C ASN A 182 4.95 -14.55 -12.73
N ASN A 183 3.75 -13.99 -12.55
CA ASN A 183 3.50 -12.69 -11.92
C ASN A 183 2.56 -12.79 -10.71
N CYS A 184 2.33 -14.02 -10.21
CA CYS A 184 1.42 -14.27 -9.10
C CYS A 184 2.08 -15.07 -7.97
N LEU A 185 1.59 -14.85 -6.76
CA LEU A 185 1.85 -15.65 -5.58
C LEU A 185 0.54 -16.28 -5.12
N LEU A 186 0.50 -17.61 -5.00
CA LEU A 186 -0.58 -18.33 -4.33
C LEU A 186 -0.15 -18.68 -2.91
N THR A 187 -0.79 -18.06 -1.92
CA THR A 187 -0.58 -18.36 -0.50
C THR A 187 -1.71 -19.23 0.03
N VAL A 188 -1.36 -20.30 0.74
CA VAL A 188 -2.30 -21.15 1.48
C VAL A 188 -1.87 -21.20 2.93
N ALA A 189 -2.76 -20.84 3.85
CA ALA A 189 -2.44 -20.78 5.27
C ALA A 189 -3.52 -21.43 6.15
N GLY A 190 -3.15 -21.97 7.31
CA GLY A 190 -4.07 -22.62 8.25
C GLY A 190 -3.77 -24.10 8.47
N ASP A 191 -4.79 -24.90 8.82
CA ASP A 191 -4.65 -26.31 9.21
C ASP A 191 -4.46 -27.18 7.95
N VAL A 192 -3.25 -27.11 7.41
CA VAL A 192 -2.82 -27.76 6.17
C VAL A 192 -1.41 -28.34 6.32
N LEU A 193 -1.08 -29.32 5.49
CA LEU A 193 0.28 -29.82 5.32
C LEU A 193 0.84 -29.33 3.99
N HIS A 194 2.00 -28.67 4.03
CA HIS A 194 2.62 -28.04 2.87
C HIS A 194 2.87 -29.02 1.72
N GLU A 195 3.28 -30.26 2.00
CA GLU A 195 3.47 -31.28 0.96
C GLU A 195 2.18 -31.59 0.20
N ASP A 196 1.05 -31.67 0.90
CA ASP A 196 -0.24 -31.96 0.29
C ASP A 196 -0.80 -30.76 -0.46
N VAL A 197 -0.60 -29.55 0.07
CA VAL A 197 -0.91 -28.31 -0.64
C VAL A 197 -0.10 -28.24 -1.94
N PHE A 198 1.21 -28.47 -1.90
CA PHE A 198 2.04 -28.42 -3.10
C PHE A 198 1.60 -29.45 -4.16
N LYS A 199 1.20 -30.67 -3.76
CA LYS A 199 0.65 -31.67 -4.68
C LYS A 199 -0.66 -31.18 -5.32
N GLN A 200 -1.60 -30.68 -4.52
CA GLN A 200 -2.88 -30.18 -5.00
C GLN A 200 -2.74 -28.97 -5.92
N VAL A 201 -1.92 -28.00 -5.52
CA VAL A 201 -1.65 -26.80 -6.32
C VAL A 201 -0.97 -27.17 -7.64
N THR A 202 0.00 -28.08 -7.63
CA THR A 202 0.63 -28.57 -8.86
C THR A 202 -0.39 -29.22 -9.80
N ALA A 203 -1.31 -30.03 -9.27
CA ALA A 203 -2.35 -30.69 -10.06
C ALA A 203 -3.36 -29.69 -10.67
N ILE A 204 -3.73 -28.63 -9.94
CA ILE A 204 -4.76 -27.67 -10.35
C ILE A 204 -4.16 -26.55 -11.24
N TYR A 205 -3.07 -25.95 -10.77
CA TYR A 205 -2.45 -24.76 -11.37
C TYR A 205 -1.29 -25.08 -12.30
N GLY A 206 -0.73 -26.29 -12.30
CA GLY A 206 0.42 -26.63 -13.16
C GLY A 206 0.14 -26.51 -14.66
N SER A 207 -1.13 -26.54 -15.07
CA SER A 207 -1.58 -26.30 -16.44
C SER A 207 -1.80 -24.82 -16.79
N TRP A 208 -1.66 -23.90 -15.82
CA TRP A 208 -1.76 -22.47 -16.08
C TRP A 208 -0.51 -22.04 -16.84
N LYS A 209 -0.70 -21.61 -18.10
CA LYS A 209 0.39 -21.20 -18.98
C LYS A 209 1.05 -19.93 -18.45
N SER A 210 2.38 -19.94 -18.42
CA SER A 210 3.19 -18.74 -18.22
C SER A 210 2.99 -17.76 -19.37
N SER A 211 3.31 -16.48 -19.16
CA SER A 211 3.33 -15.47 -20.22
C SER A 211 4.48 -15.64 -21.21
N ASP A 212 5.52 -16.43 -20.89
CA ASP A 212 6.80 -16.54 -21.63
C ASP A 212 7.60 -15.22 -21.68
N PHE A 213 7.19 -14.20 -20.93
CA PHE A 213 7.89 -12.91 -20.80
C PHE A 213 7.75 -12.35 -19.38
N ASP A 214 8.66 -11.48 -18.98
CA ASP A 214 8.54 -10.67 -17.77
C ASP A 214 7.63 -9.46 -18.04
N PRO A 215 6.46 -9.33 -17.38
CA PRO A 215 5.54 -8.21 -17.61
C PRO A 215 6.20 -6.84 -17.45
N PHE A 216 7.10 -6.67 -16.48
CA PHE A 216 7.71 -5.36 -16.19
C PHE A 216 8.88 -5.03 -17.10
N LYS A 217 9.45 -6.02 -17.83
CA LYS A 217 10.36 -5.73 -18.95
C LYS A 217 9.60 -5.37 -20.21
N LYS A 218 8.46 -6.02 -20.45
CA LYS A 218 7.62 -5.78 -21.63
C LYS A 218 6.84 -4.47 -21.54
N TRP A 219 6.38 -4.12 -20.33
CA TRP A 219 5.69 -2.88 -20.01
C TRP A 219 6.36 -2.23 -18.80
N PRO A 220 7.47 -1.50 -19.01
CA PRO A 220 8.21 -0.89 -17.92
C PRO A 220 7.38 0.16 -17.20
N ILE A 221 7.51 0.17 -15.87
CA ILE A 221 6.95 1.20 -15.01
C ILE A 221 7.90 2.42 -15.05
N PRO A 222 7.41 3.63 -15.36
CA PRO A 222 8.23 4.83 -15.32
C PRO A 222 8.79 5.11 -13.92
N GLU A 223 10.07 5.46 -13.85
CA GLU A 223 10.71 5.88 -12.60
C GLU A 223 10.19 7.24 -12.12
N ILE A 224 10.04 7.37 -10.80
CA ILE A 224 9.64 8.63 -10.18
C ILE A 224 10.83 9.58 -10.17
N LYS A 225 10.66 10.75 -10.77
CA LYS A 225 11.71 11.77 -10.81
C LYS A 225 11.72 12.55 -9.49
N PRO A 226 12.91 12.89 -8.95
CA PRO A 226 13.01 13.80 -7.83
C PRO A 226 12.31 15.14 -8.12
N LEU A 227 11.64 15.68 -7.10
CA LEU A 227 11.13 17.03 -7.13
C LEU A 227 12.29 18.01 -7.41
N GLN A 228 12.04 19.02 -8.24
CA GLN A 228 13.07 19.99 -8.65
C GLN A 228 13.18 21.19 -7.68
N LYS A 229 12.09 21.50 -6.99
CA LYS A 229 11.99 22.61 -6.04
C LYS A 229 11.01 22.24 -4.92
N ILE A 230 11.06 23.00 -3.83
CA ILE A 230 10.01 22.97 -2.82
C ILE A 230 8.72 23.47 -3.47
N ASP A 231 7.62 22.76 -3.24
CA ASP A 231 6.30 23.12 -3.70
C ASP A 231 5.35 23.23 -2.50
N ASN A 232 4.91 24.46 -2.21
CA ASN A 232 4.01 24.74 -1.10
C ASN A 232 2.65 25.14 -1.67
N PHE A 233 1.56 24.60 -1.16
CA PHE A 233 0.21 25.03 -1.53
C PHE A 233 -0.74 24.91 -0.34
N PHE A 234 -1.90 25.57 -0.41
CA PHE A 234 -2.94 25.43 0.60
C PHE A 234 -4.27 25.06 -0.03
N VAL A 235 -5.09 24.36 0.74
CA VAL A 235 -6.45 23.96 0.37
C VAL A 235 -7.41 24.56 1.39
N VAL A 236 -8.52 25.13 0.91
CA VAL A 236 -9.60 25.60 1.76
C VAL A 236 -10.76 24.63 1.67
N SER A 237 -11.18 24.04 2.78
CA SER A 237 -12.30 23.09 2.84
C SER A 237 -13.24 23.40 4.00
N ASN A 238 -14.55 23.29 3.76
CA ASN A 238 -15.57 23.42 4.80
C ASN A 238 -15.73 22.14 5.65
N LEU A 239 -15.14 21.02 5.19
CA LEU A 239 -15.25 19.72 5.86
C LEU A 239 -14.26 19.58 7.02
N THR A 240 -13.22 20.42 7.08
CA THR A 240 -12.23 20.41 8.15
C THR A 240 -12.54 21.43 9.23
N GLN A 241 -12.29 21.07 10.50
CA GLN A 241 -12.44 21.96 11.65
C GLN A 241 -11.09 22.45 12.19
N VAL A 242 -10.01 21.75 11.87
CA VAL A 242 -8.64 22.04 12.32
C VAL A 242 -7.71 22.19 11.12
N PRO A 243 -6.64 23.00 11.21
CA PRO A 243 -5.66 23.06 10.15
C PRO A 243 -4.87 21.74 10.12
N VAL A 244 -4.48 21.31 8.92
CA VAL A 244 -3.62 20.13 8.72
C VAL A 244 -2.48 20.53 7.82
N LEU A 245 -1.26 20.33 8.28
CA LEU A 245 -0.03 20.53 7.52
C LEU A 245 0.55 19.15 7.17
N GLU A 246 0.78 18.93 5.90
CA GLU A 246 1.50 17.77 5.40
C GLU A 246 2.77 18.23 4.68
N ILE A 247 3.90 17.59 4.98
CA ILE A 247 5.17 17.77 4.25
C ILE A 247 5.63 16.40 3.79
N THR A 248 5.75 16.21 2.48
CA THR A 248 6.01 14.90 1.87
C THR A 248 7.21 14.94 0.93
N TRP A 249 8.13 14.00 1.13
CA TRP A 249 9.31 13.75 0.28
C TRP A 249 9.14 12.44 -0.49
N ILE A 250 9.87 12.30 -1.60
CA ILE A 250 10.04 11.00 -2.27
C ILE A 250 11.07 10.20 -1.46
N GLY A 251 10.64 9.07 -0.90
CA GLY A 251 11.46 8.20 -0.07
C GLY A 251 12.27 7.15 -0.82
N PRO A 252 13.02 6.31 -0.09
CA PRO A 252 13.74 5.19 -0.67
C PRO A 252 12.80 4.18 -1.34
N ASP A 253 13.34 3.41 -2.26
CA ASP A 253 12.66 2.29 -2.91
C ASP A 253 13.42 0.98 -2.65
N THR A 254 12.69 -0.13 -2.60
CA THR A 254 13.26 -1.45 -2.24
C THR A 254 14.07 -2.09 -3.37
N ARG A 255 14.12 -1.50 -4.56
CA ARG A 255 14.96 -1.98 -5.67
C ARG A 255 16.34 -1.36 -5.63
N THR A 256 16.46 -0.13 -5.13
CA THR A 256 17.69 0.67 -5.22
C THR A 256 18.32 1.05 -3.88
N ASP A 257 17.56 1.09 -2.78
CA ASP A 257 18.07 1.47 -1.46
C ASP A 257 17.34 0.79 -0.29
N ILE A 258 17.43 -0.54 -0.24
CA ILE A 258 16.89 -1.36 0.86
C ILE A 258 17.40 -0.92 2.25
N PRO A 259 18.70 -0.63 2.48
CA PRO A 259 19.14 -0.24 3.82
C PRO A 259 18.45 1.03 4.37
N ALA A 260 18.14 2.00 3.49
CA ALA A 260 17.44 3.21 3.89
C ALA A 260 15.97 2.98 4.30
N THR A 261 15.32 1.91 3.84
CA THR A 261 13.94 1.60 4.25
C THR A 261 13.88 1.19 5.72
N TYR A 262 14.84 0.38 6.19
CA TYR A 262 14.96 0.05 7.61
C TYR A 262 15.30 1.27 8.48
N ALA A 263 16.16 2.15 7.98
CA ALA A 263 16.47 3.41 8.66
C ALA A 263 15.21 4.30 8.76
N ALA A 264 14.39 4.35 7.72
CA ALA A 264 13.13 5.10 7.70
C ALA A 264 12.14 4.59 8.76
N ASP A 265 11.99 3.27 8.91
CA ASP A 265 11.11 2.66 9.90
C ASP A 265 11.58 2.97 11.34
N VAL A 266 12.87 2.79 11.62
CA VAL A 266 13.46 3.10 12.94
C VAL A 266 13.32 4.58 13.25
N PHE A 267 13.67 5.46 12.30
CA PHE A 267 13.56 6.90 12.47
C PHE A 267 12.10 7.32 12.75
N SER A 268 11.17 6.83 11.95
CA SER A 268 9.74 7.13 12.09
C SER A 268 9.18 6.65 13.42
N TYR A 269 9.55 5.44 13.84
CA TYR A 269 9.13 4.90 15.14
C TYR A 269 9.57 5.81 16.28
N ILE A 270 10.84 6.23 16.29
CA ILE A 270 11.39 7.10 17.35
C ILE A 270 10.63 8.42 17.41
N LEU A 271 10.41 9.08 16.26
CA LEU A 271 9.79 10.40 16.23
C LEU A 271 8.30 10.38 16.60
N ASN A 272 7.61 9.26 16.41
CA ASN A 272 6.20 9.10 16.79
C ASN A 272 6.00 8.74 18.27
N GLN A 273 7.07 8.61 19.07
CA GLN A 273 6.92 8.43 20.51
C GLN A 273 6.61 9.74 21.22
N ASN A 274 5.78 9.70 22.27
CA ASN A 274 5.48 10.88 23.09
C ASN A 274 6.73 11.51 23.73
N SER A 275 7.76 10.71 23.99
CA SER A 275 9.04 11.17 24.55
C SER A 275 10.01 11.72 23.49
N SER A 276 9.64 11.70 22.20
CA SER A 276 10.51 12.18 21.13
C SER A 276 10.69 13.70 21.19
N ARG A 277 11.83 14.19 20.71
CA ARG A 277 12.10 15.63 20.63
C ARG A 277 11.09 16.34 19.72
N LEU A 278 10.61 15.68 18.67
CA LEU A 278 9.55 16.19 17.80
C LEU A 278 8.23 16.39 18.58
N SER A 279 7.80 15.37 19.33
CA SER A 279 6.56 15.43 20.13
C SER A 279 6.66 16.47 21.25
N GLN A 280 7.80 16.54 21.95
CA GLN A 280 8.05 17.57 22.97
C GLN A 280 7.98 18.99 22.39
N SER A 281 8.61 19.19 21.22
CA SER A 281 8.74 20.52 20.62
C SER A 281 7.45 21.02 19.96
N LEU A 282 6.61 20.11 19.43
CA LEU A 282 5.37 20.47 18.74
C LEU A 282 4.12 20.23 19.59
N VAL A 283 3.95 19.03 20.14
CA VAL A 283 2.72 18.62 20.82
C VAL A 283 2.71 19.09 22.27
N GLN A 284 3.74 18.74 23.05
CA GLN A 284 3.79 19.09 24.49
C GLN A 284 3.94 20.61 24.72
N SER A 285 4.53 21.33 23.76
CA SER A 285 4.60 22.81 23.77
C SER A 285 3.26 23.49 23.45
N GLY A 286 2.28 22.74 22.94
CA GLY A 286 0.97 23.25 22.53
C GLY A 286 0.97 23.99 21.18
N LEU A 287 2.00 23.80 20.34
CA LEU A 287 2.04 24.31 18.96
C LEU A 287 1.22 23.46 17.98
N ALA A 288 1.11 22.16 18.25
CA ALA A 288 0.33 21.20 17.47
C ALA A 288 -0.50 20.30 18.39
N LEU A 289 -1.63 19.82 17.89
CA LEU A 289 -2.44 18.79 18.53
C LEU A 289 -1.87 17.39 18.25
N GLN A 290 -1.19 17.24 17.11
CA GLN A 290 -0.62 15.99 16.64
C GLN A 290 0.56 16.27 15.71
N ALA A 291 1.59 15.44 15.77
CA ALA A 291 2.70 15.41 14.82
C ALA A 291 3.19 13.96 14.67
N ASN A 292 3.20 13.43 13.46
CA ASN A 292 3.72 12.09 13.16
C ASN A 292 4.47 12.12 11.83
N ILE A 293 5.48 11.27 11.71
CA ILE A 293 6.19 11.02 10.46
C ILE A 293 6.06 9.54 10.10
N GLY A 294 5.89 9.24 8.81
CA GLY A 294 5.80 7.88 8.30
C GLY A 294 6.55 7.73 6.98
N TYR A 295 6.87 6.49 6.66
CA TYR A 295 7.39 6.06 5.38
C TYR A 295 6.60 4.84 4.92
N LEU A 296 6.14 4.84 3.67
CA LEU A 296 5.51 3.68 3.06
C LEU A 296 6.52 2.92 2.21
N THR A 297 6.81 1.68 2.55
CA THR A 297 7.77 0.88 1.77
C THR A 297 7.16 0.43 0.44
N LEU A 298 7.76 0.82 -0.68
CA LEU A 298 7.33 0.45 -2.04
C LEU A 298 8.54 0.13 -2.93
N SER A 299 8.33 -0.68 -3.96
CA SER A 299 9.33 -0.95 -4.99
C SER A 299 9.54 0.23 -5.93
N HIS A 300 8.51 1.05 -6.21
CA HIS A 300 8.59 2.22 -7.07
C HIS A 300 8.41 3.51 -6.27
N SER A 301 9.31 3.72 -5.29
CA SER A 301 9.43 4.86 -4.36
C SER A 301 8.13 5.17 -3.58
N GLY A 302 8.20 5.05 -2.25
CA GLY A 302 7.10 5.47 -1.38
C GLY A 302 7.31 6.86 -0.78
N PRO A 303 6.24 7.53 -0.35
CA PRO A 303 6.33 8.83 0.32
C PRO A 303 6.93 8.71 1.72
N ILE A 304 7.71 9.72 2.11
CA ILE A 304 7.99 10.05 3.50
C ILE A 304 7.10 11.23 3.85
N THR A 305 6.18 11.06 4.79
CA THR A 305 5.16 12.07 5.10
C THR A 305 5.27 12.50 6.55
N LEU A 306 5.49 13.80 6.78
CA LEU A 306 5.33 14.45 8.07
C LEU A 306 3.94 15.10 8.12
N PHE A 307 3.07 14.54 8.96
CA PHE A 307 1.71 15.01 9.20
C PHE A 307 1.63 15.75 10.53
N VAL A 308 1.15 16.99 10.49
CA VAL A 308 1.01 17.85 11.68
C VAL A 308 -0.38 18.46 11.69
N VAL A 309 -1.00 18.52 12.86
CA VAL A 309 -2.26 19.25 13.09
C VAL A 309 -1.92 20.47 13.95
N PRO A 310 -1.63 21.64 13.37
CA PRO A 310 -1.28 22.82 14.14
C PRO A 310 -2.39 23.28 15.07
N ASN A 311 -2.03 23.95 16.15
CA ASN A 311 -2.99 24.73 16.91
C ASN A 311 -3.54 25.85 15.99
N PRO A 312 -4.87 26.00 15.84
CA PRO A 312 -5.47 26.99 14.94
C PRO A 312 -4.98 28.43 15.14
N SER A 313 -4.53 28.81 16.34
CA SER A 313 -4.03 30.15 16.64
C SER A 313 -2.52 30.32 16.51
N LYS A 314 -1.79 29.24 16.19
CA LYS A 314 -0.31 29.21 16.16
C LYS A 314 0.26 28.56 14.89
N ILE A 315 -0.45 28.67 13.76
CA ILE A 315 -0.08 27.97 12.50
C ILE A 315 1.34 28.38 12.06
N SER A 316 1.65 29.66 12.08
CA SER A 316 2.96 30.19 11.66
C SER A 316 4.09 29.78 12.61
N GLU A 317 3.85 29.85 13.92
CA GLU A 317 4.82 29.42 14.94
C GLU A 317 5.08 27.91 14.86
N CYS A 318 4.01 27.13 14.67
CA CYS A 318 4.11 25.68 14.49
C CYS A 318 4.93 25.33 13.24
N LEU A 319 4.68 26.00 12.10
CA LEU A 319 5.45 25.79 10.88
C LEU A 319 6.93 26.16 11.04
N ALA A 320 7.23 27.27 11.72
CA ALA A 320 8.61 27.65 12.01
C ALA A 320 9.31 26.58 12.87
N GLU A 321 8.61 26.04 13.86
CA GLU A 321 9.13 24.97 14.72
C GLU A 321 9.31 23.65 13.95
N VAL A 322 8.36 23.27 13.08
CA VAL A 322 8.49 22.11 12.19
C VAL A 322 9.78 22.20 11.37
N LYS A 323 10.03 23.34 10.72
CA LYS A 323 11.24 23.57 9.94
C LYS A 323 12.51 23.51 10.78
N ARG A 324 12.47 24.05 12.01
CA ARG A 324 13.57 23.96 12.97
C ARG A 324 13.88 22.51 13.33
N GLN A 325 12.86 21.70 13.59
CA GLN A 325 13.03 20.28 13.90
C GLN A 325 13.62 19.53 12.70
N ILE A 326 13.10 19.72 11.49
CA ILE A 326 13.64 19.11 10.26
C ILE A 326 15.13 19.44 10.08
N ALA A 327 15.54 20.68 10.35
CA ALA A 327 16.94 21.09 10.26
C ALA A 327 17.86 20.39 11.29
N LEU A 328 17.29 19.88 12.39
CA LEU A 328 17.99 19.19 13.47
C LEU A 328 17.93 17.66 13.37
N PHE A 329 17.15 17.08 12.46
CA PHE A 329 16.91 15.63 12.37
C PHE A 329 18.18 14.76 12.28
N ASP A 330 19.27 15.29 11.72
CA ASP A 330 20.56 14.60 11.61
C ASP A 330 21.59 15.04 12.66
N ALA A 331 21.20 15.86 13.65
CA ALA A 331 22.09 16.28 14.72
C ALA A 331 22.45 15.08 15.63
N ASP A 332 23.68 15.08 16.15
CA ASP A 332 24.21 13.95 16.92
C ASP A 332 23.41 13.66 18.20
N ASP A 333 22.74 14.67 18.76
CA ASP A 333 21.95 14.58 19.99
C ASP A 333 20.42 14.48 19.73
N TYR A 334 19.97 14.44 18.48
CA TYR A 334 18.54 14.52 18.16
C TYR A 334 17.76 13.26 18.58
N VAL A 335 18.37 12.10 18.37
CA VAL A 335 17.88 10.78 18.82
C VAL A 335 18.91 10.16 19.76
N SER A 336 18.53 9.50 20.85
CA SER A 336 19.48 8.82 21.74
C SER A 336 19.78 7.39 21.27
N ASN A 337 20.88 6.79 21.73
CA ASN A 337 21.16 5.37 21.43
C ASN A 337 20.09 4.46 22.06
N GLU A 338 19.57 4.81 23.23
CA GLU A 338 18.48 4.10 23.89
C GLU A 338 17.20 4.11 23.05
N GLN A 339 16.85 5.26 22.45
CA GLN A 339 15.71 5.37 21.53
C GLN A 339 15.90 4.46 20.30
N ILE A 340 17.10 4.42 19.73
CA ILE A 340 17.42 3.55 18.59
C ILE A 340 17.23 2.07 18.95
N GLU A 341 17.82 1.62 20.06
CA GLU A 341 17.70 0.21 20.49
C GLU A 341 16.26 -0.15 20.87
N THR A 342 15.54 0.75 21.53
CA THR A 342 14.12 0.56 21.84
C THR A 342 13.27 0.44 20.57
N ALA A 343 13.52 1.29 19.57
CA ALA A 343 12.78 1.28 18.32
C ALA A 343 12.98 -0.04 17.57
N LYS A 344 14.22 -0.52 17.44
CA LYS A 344 14.53 -1.82 16.83
C LYS A 344 13.79 -2.96 17.51
N LEU A 345 13.85 -3.00 18.84
CA LEU A 345 13.17 -4.03 19.63
C LEU A 345 11.65 -3.99 19.41
N LYS A 346 11.05 -2.80 19.49
CA LYS A 346 9.60 -2.63 19.37
C LYS A 346 9.07 -2.90 17.97
N LEU A 347 9.82 -2.55 16.92
CA LEU A 347 9.48 -2.91 15.55
C LEU A 347 9.57 -4.43 15.34
N GLY A 348 10.57 -5.10 15.91
CA GLY A 348 10.66 -6.56 15.86
C GLY A 348 9.53 -7.28 16.61
N ILE A 349 9.11 -6.75 17.76
CA ILE A 349 7.94 -7.24 18.50
C ILE A 349 6.68 -7.05 17.65
N ARG A 350 6.46 -5.86 17.09
CA ARG A 350 5.30 -5.58 16.24
C ARG A 350 5.18 -6.54 15.07
N GLN A 351 6.27 -6.82 14.36
CA GLN A 351 6.27 -7.79 13.27
C GLN A 351 5.82 -9.20 13.74
N THR A 352 6.15 -9.56 14.97
CA THR A 352 5.76 -10.84 15.57
C THR A 352 4.26 -10.84 15.93
N GLU A 353 3.77 -9.76 16.52
CA GLU A 353 2.34 -9.56 16.84
C GLU A 353 1.48 -9.58 15.56
N GLU A 354 1.93 -8.92 14.50
CA GLU A 354 1.26 -8.92 13.18
C GLU A 354 1.19 -10.32 12.53
N ALA A 355 2.00 -11.28 13.01
CA ALA A 355 2.00 -12.65 12.53
C ALA A 355 1.08 -13.59 13.33
N GLU A 356 0.44 -13.12 14.41
CA GLU A 356 -0.41 -13.95 15.29
C GLU A 356 -1.75 -14.32 14.66
N VAL A 357 -2.28 -13.46 13.79
CA VAL A 357 -3.53 -13.71 13.05
C VAL A 357 -3.18 -14.19 11.65
N THR A 358 -3.39 -15.48 11.38
CA THR A 358 -3.01 -16.13 10.13
C THR A 358 -3.51 -15.41 8.86
N THR A 359 -4.74 -14.88 8.86
CA THR A 359 -5.27 -14.12 7.72
C THR A 359 -4.54 -12.80 7.47
N ASP A 360 -4.15 -12.09 8.53
CA ASP A 360 -3.46 -10.81 8.42
C ASP A 360 -1.99 -11.02 8.08
N PHE A 361 -1.38 -12.07 8.65
CA PHE A 361 -0.02 -12.47 8.33
C PHE A 361 0.16 -12.77 6.84
N VAL A 362 -0.80 -13.46 6.24
CA VAL A 362 -0.80 -13.79 4.81
C VAL A 362 -0.84 -12.54 3.93
N LYS A 363 -1.66 -11.54 4.28
CA LYS A 363 -1.69 -10.23 3.58
C LYS A 363 -0.35 -9.51 3.69
N THR A 364 0.23 -9.48 4.88
CA THR A 364 1.56 -8.89 5.12
C THR A 364 2.62 -9.53 4.22
N LEU A 365 2.67 -10.87 4.15
CA LEU A 365 3.61 -11.58 3.28
C LEU A 365 3.42 -11.25 1.80
N SER A 366 2.17 -11.11 1.34
CA SER A 366 1.89 -10.76 -0.04
C SER A 366 2.26 -9.33 -0.39
N PHE A 367 2.00 -8.39 0.50
CA PHE A 367 2.49 -7.03 0.36
C PHE A 367 4.02 -7.02 0.21
N TRP A 368 4.75 -7.73 1.09
CA TRP A 368 6.21 -7.79 1.01
C TRP A 368 6.72 -8.50 -0.24
N TRP A 369 6.07 -9.57 -0.70
CA TRP A 369 6.42 -10.23 -1.95
C TRP A 369 6.26 -9.30 -3.18
N ALA A 370 5.25 -8.43 -3.15
CA ALA A 370 4.99 -7.48 -4.22
C ALA A 370 5.91 -6.26 -4.17
N SER A 371 5.97 -5.60 -3.02
CA SER A 371 6.66 -4.33 -2.82
C SER A 371 8.15 -4.47 -2.50
N ALA A 372 8.63 -5.67 -2.20
CA ALA A 372 10.03 -5.98 -1.89
C ALA A 372 10.35 -7.44 -2.26
N SER A 373 10.51 -8.30 -1.24
CA SER A 373 10.62 -9.74 -1.37
C SER A 373 10.15 -10.43 -0.07
N ILE A 374 9.89 -11.74 -0.12
CA ILE A 374 9.69 -12.54 1.10
C ILE A 374 10.96 -12.53 1.98
N ASP A 375 12.15 -12.41 1.38
CA ASP A 375 13.41 -12.29 2.12
C ASP A 375 13.49 -10.98 2.91
N TYR A 376 12.93 -9.88 2.36
CA TYR A 376 12.84 -8.60 3.07
C TYR A 376 12.07 -8.78 4.39
N PHE A 377 10.95 -9.50 4.36
CA PHE A 377 10.16 -9.80 5.56
C PHE A 377 10.91 -10.71 6.53
N THR A 378 11.44 -11.85 6.05
CA THR A 378 12.05 -12.86 6.92
C THR A 378 13.38 -12.41 7.55
N THR A 379 14.10 -11.49 6.90
CA THR A 379 15.35 -10.92 7.42
C THR A 379 15.16 -9.54 8.08
N TYR A 380 13.92 -9.04 8.16
CA TYR A 380 13.61 -7.70 8.66
C TYR A 380 14.22 -7.43 10.04
N GLN A 381 13.98 -8.30 11.03
CA GLN A 381 14.52 -8.11 12.39
C GLN A 381 16.05 -8.14 12.43
N GLU A 382 16.70 -8.96 11.61
CA GLU A 382 18.16 -9.02 11.52
C GLU A 382 18.71 -7.70 10.96
N ASN A 383 18.07 -7.15 9.93
CA ASN A 383 18.48 -5.91 9.30
C ASN A 383 18.17 -4.68 10.18
N LEU A 384 17.06 -4.67 10.93
CA LEU A 384 16.78 -3.64 11.93
C LEU A 384 17.89 -3.55 12.98
N LYS A 385 18.41 -4.68 13.46
CA LYS A 385 19.51 -4.70 14.45
C LYS A 385 20.76 -3.98 13.94
N LYS A 386 21.02 -4.01 12.63
CA LYS A 386 22.17 -3.38 11.97
C LYS A 386 22.02 -1.85 11.83
N VAL A 387 20.82 -1.29 11.97
CA VAL A 387 20.59 0.15 11.82
C VAL A 387 21.36 0.93 12.89
N SER A 388 22.28 1.80 12.47
CA SER A 388 23.05 2.66 13.36
C SER A 388 22.57 4.11 13.31
N ARG A 389 23.02 4.93 14.26
CA ARG A 389 22.85 6.40 14.20
C ARG A 389 23.32 6.98 12.88
N ALA A 390 24.47 6.52 12.38
CA ALA A 390 25.00 6.98 11.10
C ALA A 390 24.05 6.67 9.93
N ASN A 391 23.38 5.51 9.95
CA ASN A 391 22.37 5.19 8.94
C ASN A 391 21.14 6.10 9.04
N LEU A 392 20.69 6.47 10.25
CA LEU A 392 19.60 7.43 10.41
C LEU A 392 19.97 8.82 9.89
N GLN A 393 21.18 9.29 10.19
CA GLN A 393 21.69 10.57 9.70
C GLN A 393 21.85 10.56 8.17
N GLU A 394 22.35 9.47 7.60
CA GLU A 394 22.46 9.29 6.15
C GLU A 394 21.09 9.31 5.49
N TYR A 395 20.11 8.56 6.02
CA TYR A 395 18.73 8.58 5.55
C TYR A 395 18.15 10.00 5.55
N VAL A 396 18.27 10.74 6.67
CA VAL A 396 17.78 12.12 6.77
C VAL A 396 18.46 13.02 5.73
N ARG A 397 19.79 12.95 5.58
CA ARG A 397 20.54 13.76 4.62
C ARG A 397 20.25 13.40 3.17
N LYS A 398 19.93 12.14 2.89
CA LYS A 398 19.66 11.63 1.54
C LYS A 398 18.24 11.95 1.09
N TYR A 399 17.26 11.86 1.99
CA TYR A 399 15.84 11.91 1.61
C TYR A 399 15.04 13.10 2.18
N ILE A 400 15.47 13.73 3.28
CA ILE A 400 14.65 14.73 4.00
C ILE A 400 15.31 16.10 4.02
N LYS A 401 16.45 16.23 4.72
CA LYS A 401 17.09 17.51 4.99
C LYS A 401 17.70 18.10 3.73
N ASN A 402 17.38 19.37 3.43
CA ASN A 402 17.78 20.08 2.22
C ASN A 402 17.37 19.38 0.92
N LYS A 403 16.31 18.56 0.97
CA LYS A 403 15.71 17.94 -0.22
C LYS A 403 14.42 18.65 -0.59
N PRO A 404 14.15 18.82 -1.90
CA PRO A 404 12.85 19.28 -2.38
C PRO A 404 11.71 18.42 -1.84
N TYR A 405 10.63 19.06 -1.41
CA TYR A 405 9.43 18.42 -0.87
C TYR A 405 8.19 19.10 -1.39
N CYS A 406 7.07 18.39 -1.29
CA CYS A 406 5.74 18.92 -1.44
C CYS A 406 5.17 19.24 -0.05
N ALA A 407 4.55 20.40 0.14
CA ALA A 407 3.92 20.78 1.40
C ALA A 407 2.53 21.37 1.15
N GLY A 408 1.55 20.79 1.83
CA GLY A 408 0.15 21.17 1.73
C GLY A 408 -0.38 21.62 3.08
N LEU A 409 -1.07 22.77 3.11
CA LEU A 409 -1.77 23.25 4.29
C LEU A 409 -3.28 23.28 4.03
N LEU A 410 -4.03 22.40 4.69
CA LEU A 410 -5.48 22.41 4.70
C LEU A 410 -5.98 23.34 5.81
N VAL A 411 -6.89 24.25 5.47
CA VAL A 411 -7.55 25.16 6.42
C VAL A 411 -9.05 25.22 6.14
N ASN A 412 -9.83 25.61 7.15
CA ASN A 412 -11.21 26.04 6.93
C ASN A 412 -11.25 27.52 6.47
N PRO A 413 -12.40 28.02 5.97
CA PRO A 413 -12.49 29.40 5.50
C PRO A 413 -12.12 30.46 6.54
N GLN A 414 -12.41 30.20 7.82
CA GLN A 414 -12.15 31.12 8.92
C GLN A 414 -10.65 31.28 9.20
N LEU A 415 -9.84 30.26 8.89
CA LEU A 415 -8.39 30.25 9.09
C LEU A 415 -7.62 30.72 7.86
N ARG A 416 -8.28 31.09 6.76
CA ARG A 416 -7.61 31.50 5.51
C ARG A 416 -6.66 32.68 5.67
N SER A 417 -6.99 33.64 6.52
CA SER A 417 -6.13 34.80 6.82
C SER A 417 -4.89 34.45 7.64
N GLN A 418 -4.85 33.25 8.24
CA GLN A 418 -3.73 32.74 9.04
C GLN A 418 -2.77 31.86 8.23
N VAL A 419 -3.05 31.65 6.94
CA VAL A 419 -2.16 30.88 6.03
C VAL A 419 -0.84 31.64 5.88
N PRO A 420 0.31 30.99 6.19
CA PRO A 420 1.62 31.62 6.04
C PRO A 420 1.92 32.03 4.59
N ALA A 421 2.62 33.15 4.40
CA ALA A 421 2.86 33.75 3.08
C ALA A 421 3.51 32.79 2.06
N GLU A 422 4.34 31.86 2.53
CA GLU A 422 5.02 30.88 1.68
C GLU A 422 4.10 29.85 1.03
N PHE A 423 2.87 29.69 1.53
CA PHE A 423 1.84 28.85 0.92
C PHE A 423 0.97 29.61 -0.08
N VAL A 424 0.99 30.94 -0.04
CA VAL A 424 0.20 31.82 -0.94
C VAL A 424 0.99 32.20 -2.19
N ALA A 425 2.32 32.19 -2.10
CA ALA A 425 3.23 32.69 -3.14
C ALA A 425 3.48 31.70 -4.29
N SER A 426 2.97 30.46 -4.24
CA SER A 426 3.09 29.51 -5.35
C SER A 426 2.06 29.83 -6.44
N LYS A 427 2.53 30.55 -7.47
CA LYS A 427 1.90 30.59 -8.79
C LYS A 427 2.88 30.13 -9.84
#